data_AF-A0A938VCT6-F1
#
_entry.id   AF-A0A938VCT6-F1
#
_cell.length_a   1.000
_cell.length_b   1.000
_cell.length_c   1.000
_cell.angle_alpha   90.00
_cell.angle_beta   90.00
_cell.angle_gamma   90.00
#
_symmetry.space_group_name_H-M   'P 1'
#
loop_
_entity.id
_entity.type
_entity.pdbx_description
1 polymer ?
#
loop_
_entity_poly.entity_id
_entity_poly.type
_entity_poly.pdbx_seq_one_letter_code
_entity_poly.pdbx_strand_id
1 'polypeptide(L)'
;MRAAAARTVRAARLSADQKREATGLGDCLVVRGGTPLRGDVWASGSKNAALPMLAATLLTRDEVVVDNLPVIDDIRRMLALLERLGADVDLDEENHSVRIRARDLTSSEIDAAHATAMRASFLLIGPLLAR
;
A
#
# COMPACT_ATOMS: atom_id res chain seq x y z
N MET A 1 17.58 35.30 29.24
CA MET A 1 18.06 34.03 28.63
C MET A 1 17.89 32.76 29.49
N ARG A 2 17.31 32.78 30.71
CA ARG A 2 17.20 31.57 31.57
C ARG A 2 15.87 30.80 31.51
N ALA A 3 14.88 31.24 30.72
CA ALA A 3 13.54 30.62 30.73
C ALA A 3 13.32 29.48 29.71
N ALA A 4 14.19 29.34 28.69
CA ALA A 4 14.00 28.34 27.62
C ALA A 4 14.47 26.93 28.01
N ALA A 5 15.54 26.81 28.81
CA ALA A 5 16.11 25.52 29.20
C ALA A 5 15.25 24.73 30.21
N ALA A 6 14.42 25.42 31.00
CA ALA A 6 13.56 24.78 32.01
C ALA A 6 12.32 24.09 31.41
N ARG A 7 11.93 24.44 30.17
CA ARG A 7 10.80 23.79 29.49
C ARG A 7 11.16 22.44 28.90
N THR A 8 12.41 22.24 28.47
CA THR A 8 12.86 21.00 27.82
C THR A 8 12.96 19.83 28.80
N VAL A 9 13.29 20.08 30.08
CA VAL A 9 13.43 19.01 31.09
C VAL A 9 12.08 18.58 31.68
N ARG A 10 11.03 19.42 31.58
CA ARG A 10 9.69 19.11 32.14
C ARG A 10 8.85 18.16 31.26
N ALA A 11 9.20 18.00 29.98
CA ALA A 11 8.51 17.09 29.06
C ALA A 11 8.83 15.60 29.28
N ALA A 12 9.85 15.27 30.08
CA ALA A 12 10.23 13.90 30.40
C ALA A 12 9.26 13.20 31.39
N ARG A 13 8.32 13.94 32.01
CA ARG A 13 7.34 13.42 32.98
C ARG A 13 5.89 13.41 32.48
N LEU A 14 5.67 13.75 31.21
CA LEU A 14 4.33 13.70 30.61
C LEU A 14 3.98 12.25 30.27
N SER A 15 2.77 11.82 30.64
CA SER A 15 2.20 10.55 30.20
C SER A 15 2.07 10.54 28.67
N ALA A 16 2.00 9.35 28.06
CA ALA A 16 1.90 9.21 26.61
C ALA A 16 0.70 10.02 26.03
N ASP A 17 -0.39 10.10 26.78
CA ASP A 17 -1.60 10.85 26.39
C ASP A 17 -1.38 12.36 26.39
N GLN A 18 -0.61 12.88 27.35
CA GLN A 18 -0.28 14.31 27.41
C GLN A 18 0.69 14.74 26.31
N LYS A 19 1.49 13.81 25.76
CA LYS A 19 2.34 14.07 24.58
C LYS A 19 1.54 14.03 23.27
N ARG A 20 0.48 13.21 23.20
CA ARG A 20 -0.44 13.11 22.04
C ARG A 20 -1.18 14.43 21.82
N GLU A 21 -1.80 14.98 22.86
CA GLU A 21 -2.52 16.26 22.77
C GLU A 21 -1.60 17.45 22.41
N ALA A 22 -0.35 17.44 22.87
CA ALA A 22 0.58 18.55 22.65
C ALA A 22 1.23 18.59 21.26
N THR A 23 1.20 17.48 20.49
CA THR A 23 1.91 17.38 19.21
C THR A 23 1.01 17.39 17.97
N GLY A 24 -0.30 17.21 18.13
CA GLY A 24 -1.24 17.17 16.99
C GLY A 24 -0.93 16.06 15.96
N LEU A 25 -0.06 15.11 16.32
CA LEU A 25 0.32 13.99 15.48
C LEU A 25 -0.76 12.91 15.59
N GLY A 26 -1.09 12.30 14.45
CA GLY A 26 -2.00 11.16 14.38
C GLY A 26 -1.47 9.92 15.11
N ASP A 27 -1.90 8.73 14.68
CA ASP A 27 -1.50 7.48 15.33
C ASP A 27 0.02 7.38 15.54
N CYS A 28 0.40 7.02 16.76
CA CYS A 28 1.80 6.98 17.19
C CYS A 28 2.15 5.59 17.72
N LEU A 29 3.25 5.04 17.21
CA LEU A 29 3.90 3.83 17.73
C LEU A 29 4.91 4.22 18.82
N VAL A 30 4.71 3.72 20.04
CA VAL A 30 5.66 3.88 21.15
C VAL A 30 6.60 2.67 21.16
N VAL A 31 7.81 2.87 20.64
CA VAL A 31 8.85 1.82 20.61
C VAL A 31 9.66 1.85 21.91
N ARG A 32 9.71 0.71 22.62
CA ARG A 32 10.55 0.51 23.81
C ARG A 32 11.74 -0.38 23.45
N GLY A 33 12.91 0.23 23.31
CA GLY A 33 14.14 -0.49 23.00
C GLY A 33 14.71 -1.29 24.19
N GLY A 34 15.91 -1.85 24.00
CA GLY A 34 16.67 -2.54 25.05
C GLY A 34 16.64 -4.07 24.99
N THR A 35 15.83 -4.66 24.11
CA THR A 35 15.77 -6.12 23.90
C THR A 35 16.28 -6.46 22.50
N PRO A 36 17.39 -7.21 22.35
CA PRO A 36 17.84 -7.69 21.05
C PRO A 36 16.83 -8.65 20.42
N LEU A 37 16.49 -8.43 19.14
CA LEU A 37 15.67 -9.37 18.38
C LEU A 37 16.51 -10.58 17.94
N ARG A 38 15.94 -11.79 18.02
CA ARG A 38 16.54 -13.04 17.54
C ARG A 38 15.46 -13.87 16.86
N GLY A 39 15.75 -14.36 15.65
CA GLY A 39 14.84 -15.18 14.85
C GLY A 39 14.93 -14.84 13.37
N ASP A 40 14.12 -15.50 12.57
CA ASP A 40 14.01 -15.33 11.13
C ASP A 40 12.66 -14.74 10.76
N VAL A 41 12.60 -13.98 9.66
CA VAL A 41 11.37 -13.42 9.12
C VAL A 41 11.29 -13.74 7.63
N TRP A 42 10.07 -14.02 7.18
CA TRP A 42 9.79 -14.20 5.76
C TRP A 42 9.33 -12.87 5.19
N ALA A 43 10.07 -12.36 4.21
CA ALA A 43 9.68 -11.15 3.52
C ALA A 43 8.59 -11.47 2.50
N SER A 44 7.45 -10.76 2.58
CA SER A 44 6.46 -10.75 1.51
C SER A 44 7.06 -10.19 0.22
N GLY A 45 6.45 -10.49 -0.93
CA GLY A 45 6.89 -9.95 -2.20
C GLY A 45 6.94 -8.42 -2.25
N SER A 46 7.71 -7.91 -3.19
CA SER A 46 7.92 -6.47 -3.36
C SER A 46 6.71 -5.80 -4.00
N LYS A 47 6.10 -4.82 -3.33
CA LYS A 47 5.03 -4.01 -3.92
C LYS A 47 5.45 -3.30 -5.20
N ASN A 48 6.72 -2.90 -5.28
CA ASN A 48 7.25 -2.17 -6.43
C ASN A 48 7.46 -3.08 -7.65
N ALA A 49 7.55 -4.40 -7.44
CA ALA A 49 7.51 -5.39 -8.52
C ALA A 49 6.06 -5.78 -8.84
N ALA A 50 5.23 -5.97 -7.81
CA ALA A 50 3.84 -6.37 -7.97
C ALA A 50 3.01 -5.33 -8.74
N LEU A 51 3.07 -4.04 -8.40
CA LEU A 51 2.26 -3.00 -9.04
C LEU A 51 2.39 -2.95 -10.58
N PRO A 52 3.60 -2.91 -11.17
CA PRO A 52 3.74 -2.96 -12.62
C PRO A 52 3.35 -4.31 -13.23
N MET A 53 3.58 -5.43 -12.52
CA MET A 53 3.11 -6.75 -12.97
C MET A 53 1.58 -6.81 -13.05
N LEU A 54 0.89 -6.30 -12.03
CA LEU A 54 -0.56 -6.20 -11.98
C LEU A 54 -1.09 -5.33 -13.14
N ALA A 55 -0.49 -4.17 -13.39
CA ALA A 55 -0.87 -3.34 -14.53
C ALA A 55 -0.64 -4.05 -15.88
N ALA A 56 0.46 -4.80 -16.02
CA ALA A 56 0.78 -5.54 -17.24
C ALA A 56 -0.20 -6.69 -17.53
N THR A 57 -0.98 -7.17 -16.56
CA THR A 57 -2.02 -8.17 -16.81
C THR A 57 -3.07 -7.70 -17.82
N LEU A 58 -3.29 -6.38 -17.92
CA LEU A 58 -4.14 -5.76 -18.94
C LEU A 58 -3.61 -5.95 -20.37
N LEU A 59 -2.37 -6.40 -20.58
CA LEU A 59 -1.81 -6.62 -21.91
C LEU A 59 -2.16 -7.98 -22.52
N THR A 60 -2.75 -8.91 -21.75
CA THR A 60 -3.13 -10.24 -22.23
C THR A 60 -4.59 -10.55 -21.94
N ARG A 61 -5.23 -11.35 -22.80
CA ARG A 61 -6.60 -11.87 -22.56
C ARG A 61 -6.61 -13.17 -21.75
N ASP A 62 -5.44 -13.77 -21.59
CA ASP A 62 -5.27 -15.00 -20.83
C ASP A 62 -5.30 -14.74 -19.33
N GLU A 63 -5.52 -15.79 -18.55
CA GLU A 63 -5.42 -15.73 -17.10
C GLU A 63 -3.96 -15.58 -16.67
N VAL A 64 -3.70 -14.64 -15.77
CA VAL A 64 -2.39 -14.45 -15.14
C VAL A 64 -2.54 -14.71 -13.65
N VAL A 65 -1.66 -15.55 -13.11
CA VAL A 65 -1.56 -15.81 -11.66
C VAL A 65 -0.28 -15.14 -11.15
N VAL A 66 -0.41 -14.37 -10.07
CA VAL A 66 0.71 -13.72 -9.39
C VAL A 66 0.76 -14.20 -7.95
N ASP A 67 1.82 -14.93 -7.60
CA ASP A 67 2.06 -15.46 -6.27
C ASP A 67 2.97 -14.54 -5.44
N ASN A 68 3.05 -14.80 -4.13
CA ASN A 68 3.87 -14.04 -3.18
C ASN A 68 3.56 -12.53 -3.18
N LEU A 69 2.29 -12.18 -3.29
CA LEU A 69 1.80 -10.81 -3.30
C LEU A 69 1.74 -10.24 -1.86
N PRO A 70 2.29 -9.03 -1.61
CA PRO A 70 2.11 -8.40 -0.31
C PRO A 70 0.66 -7.94 -0.14
N VAL A 71 -0.01 -8.39 0.92
CA VAL A 71 -1.40 -8.03 1.22
C VAL A 71 -1.43 -6.67 1.92
N ILE A 72 -1.26 -5.61 1.13
CA ILE A 72 -1.21 -4.22 1.60
C ILE A 72 -2.16 -3.31 0.79
N ASP A 73 -2.41 -2.11 1.31
CA ASP A 73 -3.40 -1.19 0.76
C ASP A 73 -3.12 -0.78 -0.71
N ASP A 74 -1.86 -0.52 -1.06
CA ASP A 74 -1.46 -0.21 -2.44
C ASP A 74 -1.89 -1.32 -3.43
N ILE A 75 -1.73 -2.59 -3.04
CA ILE A 75 -2.10 -3.74 -3.87
C ILE A 75 -3.62 -3.84 -3.99
N ARG A 76 -4.35 -3.76 -2.88
CA ARG A 76 -5.82 -3.80 -2.89
C ARG A 76 -6.42 -2.69 -3.76
N ARG A 77 -5.85 -1.48 -3.70
CA ARG A 77 -6.27 -0.36 -4.55
C ARG A 77 -6.01 -0.61 -6.03
N MET A 78 -4.85 -1.18 -6.38
CA MET A 78 -4.55 -1.54 -7.76
C MET A 78 -5.53 -2.62 -8.27
N LEU A 79 -5.81 -3.65 -7.47
CA LEU A 79 -6.76 -4.70 -7.83
C LEU A 79 -8.17 -4.14 -8.05
N ALA A 80 -8.65 -3.28 -7.15
CA ALA A 80 -9.94 -2.62 -7.31
C ALA A 80 -10.00 -1.73 -8.57
N LEU A 81 -8.89 -1.10 -8.95
CA LEU A 81 -8.81 -0.38 -10.22
C LEU A 81 -8.92 -1.31 -11.43
N LEU A 82 -8.27 -2.48 -11.40
CA LEU A 82 -8.37 -3.47 -12.48
C LEU A 82 -9.81 -4.00 -12.61
N GLU A 83 -10.48 -4.30 -11.49
CA GLU A 83 -11.90 -4.70 -11.49
C GLU A 83 -12.79 -3.62 -12.11
N ARG A 84 -12.57 -2.35 -11.78
CA ARG A 84 -13.32 -1.21 -12.34
C ARG A 84 -13.11 -1.02 -13.85
N LEU A 85 -11.98 -1.45 -14.38
CA LEU A 85 -11.70 -1.46 -15.81
C LEU A 85 -12.35 -2.67 -16.52
N GLY A 86 -12.95 -3.59 -15.75
CA GLY A 86 -13.64 -4.77 -16.26
C GLY A 86 -12.78 -6.04 -16.27
N ALA A 87 -11.66 -6.07 -15.54
CA ALA A 87 -10.91 -7.32 -15.35
C ALA A 87 -11.57 -8.19 -14.28
N ASP A 88 -11.59 -9.50 -14.49
CA ASP A 88 -11.93 -10.46 -13.44
C ASP A 88 -10.73 -10.58 -12.49
N VAL A 89 -10.93 -10.34 -11.20
CA VAL A 89 -9.88 -10.43 -10.17
C VAL A 89 -10.36 -11.36 -9.06
N ASP A 90 -9.52 -12.34 -8.72
CA ASP A 90 -9.75 -13.30 -7.65
C ASP A 90 -8.52 -13.30 -6.73
N LEU A 91 -8.64 -12.61 -5.59
CA LEU A 91 -7.58 -12.44 -4.60
C LEU A 91 -7.71 -13.50 -3.51
N ASP A 92 -6.67 -14.32 -3.37
CA ASP A 92 -6.49 -15.23 -2.26
C ASP A 92 -5.50 -14.61 -1.26
N GLU A 93 -6.04 -13.91 -0.25
CA GLU A 93 -5.22 -13.27 0.78
C GLU A 93 -4.46 -14.28 1.66
N GLU A 94 -5.01 -15.48 1.86
CA GLU A 94 -4.38 -16.52 2.70
C GLU A 94 -3.13 -17.09 2.02
N ASN A 95 -3.21 -17.35 0.71
CA ASN A 95 -2.09 -17.87 -0.07
C ASN A 95 -1.21 -16.78 -0.70
N HIS A 96 -1.47 -15.50 -0.40
CA HIS A 96 -0.74 -14.37 -0.97
C HIS A 96 -0.69 -14.44 -2.51
N SER A 97 -1.81 -14.75 -3.15
CA SER A 97 -1.87 -14.91 -4.60
C SER A 97 -3.09 -14.21 -5.20
N VAL A 98 -2.99 -13.82 -6.47
CA VAL A 98 -4.13 -13.26 -7.19
C VAL A 98 -4.18 -13.82 -8.60
N ARG A 99 -5.39 -14.12 -9.05
CA ARG A 99 -5.69 -14.54 -10.42
C ARG A 99 -6.45 -13.42 -11.12
N ILE A 100 -5.96 -13.03 -12.29
CA ILE A 100 -6.49 -11.90 -13.05
C ILE A 100 -6.74 -12.31 -14.49
N ARG A 101 -7.91 -11.97 -15.03
CA ARG A 101 -8.24 -12.13 -16.44
C ARG A 101 -8.84 -10.84 -17.01
N ALA A 102 -8.12 -10.22 -17.93
CA ALA A 102 -8.52 -8.96 -18.57
C ALA A 102 -9.06 -9.17 -20.00
N ARG A 103 -9.94 -10.16 -20.20
CA ARG A 103 -10.38 -10.58 -21.55
C ARG A 103 -11.16 -9.48 -22.28
N ASP A 104 -12.18 -8.95 -21.62
CA ASP A 104 -13.17 -8.02 -22.18
C ASP A 104 -13.29 -6.80 -21.26
N LEU A 105 -12.29 -5.91 -21.34
CA LEU A 105 -12.31 -4.65 -20.58
C LEU A 105 -13.54 -3.82 -20.98
N THR A 106 -14.23 -3.28 -19.98
CA THR A 106 -15.47 -2.53 -20.16
C THR A 106 -15.28 -1.02 -20.04
N SER A 107 -14.11 -0.59 -19.57
CA SER A 107 -13.76 0.80 -19.40
C SER A 107 -12.26 1.02 -19.55
N SER A 108 -11.87 2.21 -20.00
CA SER A 108 -10.51 2.74 -19.96
C SER A 108 -10.38 3.97 -19.07
N GLU A 109 -11.46 4.33 -18.35
CA GLU A 109 -11.52 5.54 -17.53
C GLU A 109 -11.07 5.28 -16.10
N ILE A 110 -10.13 6.10 -15.63
CA ILE A 110 -9.71 6.16 -14.23
C ILE A 110 -10.10 7.54 -13.71
N ASP A 111 -10.99 7.60 -12.72
CA ASP A 111 -11.42 8.89 -12.16
C ASP A 111 -10.31 9.59 -11.38
N ALA A 112 -10.40 10.92 -11.28
CA ALA A 112 -9.38 11.75 -10.66
C ALA A 112 -9.14 11.43 -9.18
N ALA A 113 -10.17 10.97 -8.45
CA ALA A 113 -10.04 10.61 -7.05
C ALA A 113 -9.15 9.37 -6.90
N HIS A 114 -9.31 8.36 -7.75
CA HIS A 114 -8.50 7.15 -7.73
C HIS A 114 -7.08 7.40 -8.25
N ALA A 115 -6.93 8.21 -9.29
CA ALA A 115 -5.63 8.61 -9.80
C ALA A 115 -4.79 9.36 -8.74
N THR A 116 -5.43 10.23 -7.95
CA THR A 116 -4.76 11.00 -6.89
C THR A 116 -4.49 10.17 -5.63
N ALA A 117 -5.39 9.23 -5.30
CA ALA A 117 -5.26 8.39 -4.11
C ALA A 117 -4.07 7.42 -4.15
N MET A 118 -3.68 6.95 -5.35
CA MET A 118 -2.55 6.05 -5.52
C MET A 118 -1.66 6.54 -6.67
N ARG A 119 -0.46 7.01 -6.34
CA ARG A 119 0.51 7.47 -7.35
C ARG A 119 0.75 6.41 -8.42
N ALA A 120 0.88 5.14 -8.03
CA ALA A 120 1.15 4.03 -8.95
C ALA A 120 0.05 3.77 -10.01
N SER A 121 -1.12 4.42 -9.92
CA SER A 121 -2.18 4.33 -10.94
C SER A 121 -1.68 4.74 -12.34
N PHE A 122 -0.66 5.60 -12.43
CA PHE A 122 -0.06 5.98 -13.72
C PHE A 122 0.48 4.78 -14.52
N LEU A 123 0.83 3.68 -13.85
CA LEU A 123 1.33 2.46 -14.50
C LEU A 123 0.30 1.82 -15.44
N LEU A 124 -1.00 2.13 -15.25
CA LEU A 124 -2.08 1.63 -16.10
C LEU A 124 -2.15 2.35 -17.46
N ILE A 125 -1.54 3.53 -17.61
CA ILE A 125 -1.60 4.31 -18.86
C ILE A 125 -1.04 3.52 -20.04
N GLY A 126 0.13 2.88 -19.88
CA GLY A 126 0.77 2.11 -20.94
C GLY A 126 -0.08 0.93 -21.40
N PRO A 127 -0.49 0.03 -20.50
CA PRO A 127 -1.36 -1.10 -20.84
C PRO A 127 -2.71 -0.71 -21.42
N LEU A 128 -3.36 0.34 -20.89
CA LEU A 128 -4.64 0.83 -21.42
C LEU A 128 -4.50 1.43 -22.82
N LEU A 129 -3.38 2.12 -23.12
CA LEU A 129 -3.14 2.68 -24.45
C LEU A 129 -2.89 1.59 -25.51
N ALA A 130 -2.37 0.43 -25.10
CA ALA A 130 -2.08 -0.68 -26.00
C ALA A 130 -3.30 -1.58 -26.29
N ARG A 131 -4.40 -1.40 -25.55
CA ARG A 131 -5.64 -2.17 -25.66
C ARG A 131 -6.65 -1.47 -26.57
#